data_AF-Q5QLI4-F1
#
_entry.id   AF-Q5QLI4-F1
#
_cell.length_a   1.000
_cell.length_b   1.000
_cell.length_c   1.000
_cell.angle_alpha   90.00
_cell.angle_beta   90.00
_cell.angle_gamma   90.00
#
_symmetry.space_group_name_H-M   'P 1'
#
loop_
_entity.id
_entity.type
_entity.pdbx_description
1 polymer ?
#
loop_
_entity_poly.entity_id
_entity_poly.type
_entity_poly.pdbx_seq_one_letter_code
_entity_poly.pdbx_strand_id
1 'polypeptide(L)'
;MASPPSSPSLPDAEAPPPPTSPSTVTGGAVSGTIPAAEAFAVHYPGYPSSPARAAQTLGGLPAIAKVRGSDPGARLELRFRPEDPYCHPAFGEPRMSAGLVLRLSRPKGGTAPPRAEVVARVRNAYHFEGQRAERHLFDEMPRLFIHL
;
A
#
# COMPACT_ATOMS: atom_id res chain seq x y z
N MET A 1 10.88 69.35 -6.72
CA MET A 1 11.01 68.27 -5.70
C MET A 1 10.73 66.95 -6.39
N ALA A 2 11.68 66.02 -6.34
CA ALA A 2 11.60 64.72 -6.99
C ALA A 2 10.44 63.92 -6.39
N SER A 3 9.48 63.52 -7.23
CA SER A 3 8.44 62.56 -6.83
C SER A 3 9.03 61.15 -6.92
N PRO A 4 8.89 60.31 -5.88
CA PRO A 4 9.51 58.99 -5.81
C PRO A 4 8.88 57.99 -6.80
N PRO A 5 9.64 56.99 -7.29
CA PRO A 5 9.15 56.02 -8.25
C PRO A 5 8.15 55.05 -7.60
N SER A 6 7.01 54.86 -8.25
CA SER A 6 5.99 53.87 -7.91
C SER A 6 6.62 52.48 -7.83
N SER A 7 6.63 51.88 -6.64
CA SER A 7 6.98 50.48 -6.46
C SER A 7 6.02 49.61 -7.29
N PRO A 8 6.52 48.67 -8.10
CA PRO A 8 5.69 47.78 -8.89
C PRO A 8 4.96 46.80 -7.95
N SER A 9 3.63 46.80 -8.02
CA SER A 9 2.79 45.77 -7.42
C SER A 9 3.16 44.43 -8.05
N LEU A 10 3.90 43.61 -7.32
CA LEU A 10 4.07 42.20 -7.62
C LEU A 10 2.67 41.55 -7.65
N PRO A 11 2.29 40.88 -8.74
CA PRO A 11 0.98 40.27 -8.86
C PRO A 11 0.82 39.16 -7.83
N ASP A 12 -0.36 39.13 -7.20
CA ASP A 12 -0.87 38.03 -6.38
C ASP A 12 -0.35 36.70 -6.93
N ALA A 13 0.49 36.04 -6.14
CA ALA A 13 0.90 34.68 -6.41
C ALA A 13 -0.38 33.84 -6.40
N GLU A 14 -0.86 33.56 -7.61
CA GLU A 14 -2.02 32.74 -7.92
C GLU A 14 -2.03 31.53 -6.99
N ALA A 15 -3.03 31.50 -6.11
CA ALA A 15 -3.21 30.43 -5.15
C ALA A 15 -3.10 29.09 -5.89
N PRO A 16 -2.28 28.14 -5.40
CA PRO A 16 -2.07 26.88 -6.09
C PRO A 16 -3.43 26.23 -6.37
N PRO A 17 -3.66 25.73 -7.60
CA PRO A 17 -4.95 25.21 -8.01
C PRO A 17 -5.43 24.16 -6.99
N PRO A 18 -6.72 24.17 -6.62
CA PRO A 18 -7.25 23.24 -5.65
C PRO A 18 -6.93 21.81 -6.11
N PRO A 19 -6.49 20.91 -5.19
CA PRO A 19 -6.09 19.56 -5.55
C PRO A 19 -7.25 18.86 -6.27
N THR A 20 -6.95 18.51 -7.52
CA THR A 20 -7.86 17.97 -8.51
C THR A 20 -8.46 16.65 -8.01
N SER A 21 -9.79 16.63 -7.92
CA SER A 21 -10.66 15.44 -7.79
C SER A 21 -10.61 14.68 -6.45
N PRO A 22 -11.16 15.24 -5.36
CA PRO A 22 -11.58 14.41 -4.23
C PRO A 22 -12.75 13.53 -4.66
N SER A 23 -12.50 12.23 -4.81
CA SER A 23 -13.54 11.20 -4.97
C SER A 23 -14.58 11.38 -3.85
N THR A 24 -15.78 11.85 -4.20
CA THR A 24 -16.86 12.03 -3.21
C THR A 24 -17.61 10.71 -3.09
N VAL A 25 -17.80 10.23 -1.86
CA VAL A 25 -18.60 9.03 -1.59
C VAL A 25 -20.07 9.43 -1.64
N THR A 26 -20.76 9.10 -2.73
CA THR A 26 -22.21 9.38 -2.88
C THR A 26 -22.96 8.06 -2.78
N GLY A 27 -23.93 7.96 -1.86
CA GLY A 27 -24.78 6.77 -1.71
C GLY A 27 -24.05 5.49 -1.28
N GLY A 28 -22.88 5.61 -0.66
CA GLY A 28 -22.03 4.46 -0.32
C GLY A 28 -21.09 4.01 -1.45
N ALA A 29 -21.17 4.63 -2.63
CA ALA A 29 -20.27 4.39 -3.75
C ALA A 29 -19.16 5.44 -3.79
N VAL A 30 -17.92 4.99 -3.99
CA VAL A 30 -16.74 5.84 -4.15
C VAL A 30 -16.37 5.83 -5.63
N SER A 31 -16.59 6.96 -6.31
CA SER A 31 -16.21 7.12 -7.72
C SER A 31 -15.02 8.06 -7.81
N GLY A 32 -13.98 7.63 -8.52
CA GLY A 32 -12.74 8.38 -8.67
C GLY A 32 -11.86 7.83 -9.80
N THR A 33 -10.77 8.53 -10.10
CA THR A 33 -9.75 8.02 -11.01
C THR A 33 -8.86 7.03 -10.27
N ILE A 34 -8.47 5.96 -10.95
CA ILE A 34 -7.56 4.98 -10.36
C ILE A 34 -6.13 5.58 -10.45
N PRO A 35 -5.41 5.78 -9.32
CA PRO A 35 -4.11 6.44 -9.32
C PRO A 35 -3.07 5.63 -10.11
N ALA A 36 -2.00 6.31 -10.57
CA ALA A 36 -0.85 5.66 -11.19
C ALA A 36 0.06 4.95 -10.17
N ALA A 37 -0.10 5.26 -8.87
CA ALA A 37 0.64 4.61 -7.80
C ALA A 37 0.33 3.10 -7.76
N GLU A 38 1.37 2.29 -7.74
CA GLU A 38 1.29 0.84 -7.70
C GLU A 38 1.77 0.33 -6.35
N ALA A 39 0.99 -0.58 -5.79
CA ALA A 39 1.32 -1.35 -4.61
C ALA A 39 1.35 -2.84 -4.98
N PHE A 40 1.96 -3.64 -4.13
CA PHE A 40 1.84 -5.08 -4.16
C PHE A 40 1.39 -5.54 -2.78
N ALA A 41 0.66 -6.65 -2.73
CA ALA A 41 0.22 -7.25 -1.48
C ALA A 41 1.05 -8.49 -1.16
N VAL A 42 1.18 -8.79 0.12
CA VAL A 42 1.80 -10.02 0.60
C VAL A 42 0.84 -10.67 1.58
N HIS A 43 0.32 -11.84 1.23
CA HIS A 43 -0.53 -12.62 2.13
C HIS A 43 0.36 -13.36 3.12
N TYR A 44 0.67 -12.73 4.25
CA TYR A 44 1.56 -13.32 5.24
C TYR A 44 0.94 -14.61 5.84
N PRO A 45 1.68 -15.75 5.86
CA PRO A 45 1.21 -17.01 6.43
C PRO A 45 1.31 -16.95 7.94
N GLY A 46 0.33 -16.32 8.59
CA GLY A 46 0.25 -16.18 10.05
C GLY A 46 0.11 -14.74 10.51
N TYR A 47 0.18 -14.53 11.82
CA TYR A 47 0.02 -13.21 12.44
C TYR A 47 1.38 -12.68 12.92
N PRO A 48 2.04 -11.79 12.17
CA PRO A 48 3.30 -11.24 12.63
C PRO A 48 3.07 -10.31 13.83
N SER A 49 3.99 -10.31 14.79
CA SER A 49 3.90 -9.43 15.96
C SER A 49 3.87 -7.95 15.59
N SER A 50 4.49 -7.60 14.47
CA SER A 50 4.47 -6.24 13.90
C SER A 50 4.70 -6.30 12.38
N PRO A 51 4.23 -5.29 11.62
CA PRO A 51 4.50 -5.22 10.18
C PRO A 51 6.01 -5.12 9.89
N ALA A 52 6.78 -4.48 10.77
CA ALA A 52 8.24 -4.41 10.66
C ALA A 52 8.90 -5.79 10.78
N ARG A 53 8.44 -6.63 11.73
CA ARG A 53 8.90 -8.02 11.86
C ARG A 53 8.51 -8.84 10.64
N ALA A 54 7.30 -8.66 10.12
CA ALA A 54 6.86 -9.32 8.88
C ALA A 54 7.80 -8.97 7.72
N ALA A 55 8.13 -7.68 7.54
CA ALA A 55 9.08 -7.25 6.52
C ALA A 55 10.47 -7.87 6.71
N GLN A 56 10.99 -7.98 7.94
CA GLN A 56 12.28 -8.63 8.23
C GLN A 56 12.28 -10.12 7.85
N THR A 57 11.19 -10.85 8.12
CA THR A 57 11.08 -12.26 7.72
C THR A 57 11.04 -12.45 6.20
N LEU A 58 10.73 -11.40 5.43
CA LEU A 58 10.79 -11.37 3.97
C LEU A 58 12.16 -10.93 3.42
N GLY A 59 13.19 -10.91 4.26
CA GLY A 59 14.52 -10.39 3.92
C GLY A 59 14.68 -8.86 4.07
N GLY A 60 13.67 -8.18 4.63
CA GLY A 60 13.64 -6.74 4.80
C GLY A 60 13.15 -5.97 3.57
N LEU A 61 12.88 -4.67 3.76
CA LEU A 61 12.48 -3.75 2.69
C LEU A 61 13.37 -3.80 1.42
N PRO A 62 14.72 -3.88 1.50
CA PRO A 62 15.55 -3.94 0.30
C PRO A 62 15.39 -5.26 -0.48
N ALA A 63 15.21 -6.40 0.20
CA ALA A 63 14.97 -7.68 -0.47
C ALA A 63 13.62 -7.66 -1.19
N ILE A 64 12.59 -7.13 -0.54
CA ILE A 64 11.26 -6.99 -1.13
C ILE A 64 11.30 -6.05 -2.36
N ALA A 65 11.99 -4.91 -2.25
CA ALA A 65 12.17 -3.98 -3.37
C ALA A 65 12.95 -4.60 -4.53
N LYS A 66 13.96 -5.45 -4.23
CA LYS A 66 14.72 -6.20 -5.24
C LYS A 66 13.83 -7.18 -6.00
N VAL A 67 13.00 -7.96 -5.31
CA VAL A 67 12.05 -8.89 -5.94
C VAL A 67 11.07 -8.12 -6.83
N ARG A 68 10.55 -6.98 -6.35
CA ARG A 68 9.66 -6.11 -7.14
C ARG A 68 10.32 -5.53 -8.40
N GLY A 69 11.60 -5.19 -8.32
CA GLY A 69 12.39 -4.66 -9.45
C GLY A 69 12.93 -5.74 -10.40
N SER A 70 12.85 -7.01 -10.00
CA SER A 70 13.25 -8.15 -10.82
C SER A 70 12.09 -8.64 -11.71
N ASP A 71 12.24 -9.82 -12.30
CA ASP A 71 11.22 -10.41 -13.16
C ASP A 71 9.85 -10.48 -12.45
N PRO A 72 8.73 -10.25 -13.17
CA PRO A 72 7.38 -10.30 -12.57
C PRO A 72 7.01 -11.68 -12.02
N GLY A 73 7.77 -12.73 -12.36
CA GLY A 73 7.62 -14.09 -11.82
C GLY A 73 8.53 -14.40 -10.62
N ALA A 74 9.31 -13.42 -10.12
CA ALA A 74 10.22 -13.66 -9.01
C ALA A 74 9.47 -14.00 -7.73
N ARG A 75 9.90 -15.08 -7.08
CA ARG A 75 9.33 -15.59 -5.82
C ARG A 75 9.85 -14.81 -4.63
N LEU A 76 8.99 -14.57 -3.65
CA LEU A 76 9.36 -13.92 -2.42
C LEU A 76 9.75 -14.97 -1.38
N GLU A 77 10.96 -14.89 -0.84
CA GLU A 77 11.40 -15.79 0.22
C GLU A 77 10.92 -15.28 1.58
N LEU A 78 10.36 -16.17 2.39
CA LEU A 78 9.97 -15.92 3.78
C LEU A 78 10.69 -16.88 4.71
N ARG A 79 11.42 -16.32 5.67
CA ARG A 79 12.07 -17.07 6.77
C ARG A 79 11.41 -16.65 8.07
N PHE A 80 10.65 -17.54 8.69
CA PHE A 80 9.99 -17.26 9.98
C PHE A 80 10.97 -16.86 11.08
N ARG A 81 12.18 -17.42 11.05
CA ARG A 81 13.30 -17.09 11.93
C ARG A 81 14.53 -16.80 11.08
N PRO A 82 14.73 -15.55 10.60
CA PRO A 82 15.88 -15.22 9.76
C PRO A 82 17.21 -15.37 10.51
N GLU A 83 17.20 -15.36 11.85
CA GLU A 83 18.37 -15.55 12.70
C GLU A 83 18.75 -17.03 12.88
N ASP A 84 17.84 -17.97 12.61
CA ASP A 84 18.07 -19.41 12.78
C ASP A 84 18.47 -20.05 11.44
N PRO A 85 19.72 -20.58 11.31
CA PRO A 85 20.17 -21.27 10.10
C PRO A 85 19.37 -22.52 9.75
N TYR A 86 18.72 -23.15 10.73
CA TYR A 86 17.93 -24.38 10.54
C TYR A 86 16.48 -24.08 10.15
N CYS A 87 16.06 -22.81 10.12
CA CYS A 87 14.72 -22.45 9.67
C CYS A 87 14.62 -22.59 8.15
N HIS A 88 13.79 -23.53 7.68
CA HIS A 88 13.50 -23.66 6.26
C HIS A 88 12.75 -22.43 5.72
N PRO A 89 13.12 -21.93 4.52
CA PRO A 89 12.39 -20.85 3.87
C PRO A 89 11.07 -21.36 3.28
N ALA A 90 10.05 -20.51 3.32
CA ALA A 90 8.81 -20.64 2.56
C ALA A 90 8.88 -19.72 1.34
N PHE A 91 8.33 -20.16 0.21
CA PHE A 91 8.33 -19.38 -1.02
C PHE A 91 6.92 -18.87 -1.32
N GLY A 92 6.85 -17.56 -1.56
CA GLY A 92 5.65 -16.85 -2.01
C GLY A 92 5.66 -16.72 -3.52
N GLU A 93 4.63 -17.24 -4.17
CA GLU A 93 4.43 -17.05 -5.62
C GLU A 93 3.70 -15.74 -5.87
N PRO A 94 4.13 -14.92 -6.85
CA PRO A 94 3.34 -13.79 -7.29
C PRO A 94 2.09 -14.28 -8.00
N ARG A 95 0.93 -13.73 -7.62
CA ARG A 95 -0.33 -13.87 -8.35
C ARG A 95 -0.80 -12.51 -8.82
N MET A 96 -1.23 -12.44 -10.08
CA MET A 96 -1.91 -11.25 -10.58
C MET A 96 -3.18 -11.01 -9.76
N SER A 97 -3.38 -9.76 -9.36
CA SER A 97 -4.53 -9.30 -8.59
C SER A 97 -5.03 -7.98 -9.16
N ALA A 98 -6.34 -7.77 -9.08
CA ALA A 98 -6.97 -6.50 -9.44
C ALA A 98 -7.43 -5.78 -8.17
N GLY A 99 -6.53 -5.61 -7.20
CA GLY A 99 -6.83 -5.02 -5.91
C GLY A 99 -6.66 -3.50 -5.90
N LEU A 100 -7.27 -2.85 -4.90
CA LEU A 100 -7.13 -1.41 -4.66
C LEU A 100 -6.79 -1.17 -3.18
N VAL A 101 -5.94 -0.18 -2.94
CA VAL A 101 -5.67 0.34 -1.59
C VAL A 101 -6.60 1.51 -1.33
N LEU A 102 -7.45 1.40 -0.31
CA LEU A 102 -8.41 2.43 0.05
C LEU A 102 -8.02 3.11 1.35
N ARG A 103 -7.92 4.45 1.33
CA ARG A 103 -7.85 5.26 2.53
C ARG A 103 -9.25 5.68 2.92
N LEU A 104 -9.74 5.13 4.03
CA LEU A 104 -11.01 5.49 4.62
C LEU A 104 -10.77 6.49 5.76
N SER A 105 -11.46 7.62 5.75
CA SER A 105 -11.42 8.61 6.82
C SER A 105 -12.83 8.99 7.25
N ARG A 106 -13.05 9.12 8.55
CA ARG A 106 -14.32 9.60 9.11
C ARG A 106 -14.08 10.97 9.75
N PRO A 107 -14.81 12.01 9.35
CA PRO A 107 -14.70 13.31 9.98
C PRO A 107 -15.12 13.21 11.46
N LYS A 108 -14.31 13.78 12.35
CA LYS A 108 -14.59 13.82 13.79
C LYS A 108 -15.72 14.83 14.03
N GLY A 109 -16.94 14.32 14.17
CA GLY A 109 -18.14 15.16 14.30
C GLY A 109 -19.45 14.50 13.85
N GLY A 110 -19.43 13.28 13.31
CA GLY A 110 -20.61 12.43 13.12
C GLY A 110 -21.59 12.83 12.01
N THR A 111 -21.63 14.10 11.60
CA THR A 111 -22.63 14.58 10.62
C THR A 111 -22.17 14.46 9.17
N ALA A 112 -20.86 14.54 8.91
CA ALA A 112 -20.34 14.47 7.55
C ALA A 112 -20.12 13.01 7.11
N PRO A 113 -20.39 12.68 5.83
CA PRO A 113 -20.27 11.31 5.34
C PRO A 113 -18.81 10.80 5.43
N PRO A 114 -18.63 9.47 5.61
CA PRO A 114 -17.30 8.87 5.54
C PRO A 114 -16.68 9.14 4.17
N ARG A 115 -15.38 9.45 4.16
CA ARG A 115 -14.60 9.67 2.94
C ARG A 115 -13.77 8.44 2.64
N ALA A 116 -13.68 8.10 1.37
CA ALA A 116 -12.88 6.99 0.87
C ALA A 116 -12.12 7.46 -0.36
N GLU A 117 -10.85 7.11 -0.44
CA GLU A 117 -9.95 7.51 -1.52
C GLU A 117 -9.15 6.30 -1.98
N VAL A 118 -9.00 6.13 -3.28
CA VAL A 118 -8.14 5.10 -3.86
C VAL A 118 -6.71 5.63 -3.87
N VAL A 119 -5.83 5.03 -3.07
CA VAL A 119 -4.43 5.47 -2.88
C VAL A 119 -3.48 4.80 -3.86
N ALA A 120 -3.69 3.51 -4.14
CA ALA A 120 -2.83 2.73 -5.03
C ALA A 120 -3.55 1.54 -5.66
N ARG A 121 -3.04 1.08 -6.80
CA ARG A 121 -3.45 -0.15 -7.48
C ARG A 121 -2.61 -1.32 -7.00
N VAL A 122 -3.23 -2.41 -6.58
CA VAL A 122 -2.52 -3.65 -6.24
C VAL A 122 -2.54 -4.55 -7.47
N ARG A 123 -1.45 -4.58 -8.24
CA ARG A 123 -1.33 -5.44 -9.43
C ARG A 123 -0.99 -6.88 -9.10
N ASN A 124 -0.19 -7.08 -8.07
CA ASN A 124 0.36 -8.38 -7.71
C ASN A 124 0.17 -8.63 -6.22
N ALA A 125 -0.18 -9.87 -5.88
CA ALA A 125 -0.29 -10.35 -4.51
C ALA A 125 0.55 -11.63 -4.36
N TYR A 126 1.44 -11.66 -3.36
CA TYR A 126 2.24 -12.84 -3.06
C TYR A 126 1.48 -13.77 -2.13
N HIS A 127 1.40 -15.04 -2.51
CA HIS A 127 0.82 -16.10 -1.68
C HIS A 127 1.87 -17.14 -1.36
N PHE A 128 2.04 -17.46 -0.08
CA PHE A 128 2.95 -18.51 0.35
C PHE A 128 2.26 -19.87 0.27
N GLU A 129 2.84 -20.78 -0.47
CA GLU A 129 2.40 -22.18 -0.47
C GLU A 129 3.08 -22.89 0.70
N GLY A 130 2.39 -22.98 1.84
CA GLY A 130 2.71 -23.96 2.86
C GLY A 130 2.44 -25.36 2.30
N GLN A 131 3.37 -26.30 2.53
CA GLN A 131 3.16 -27.70 2.16
C GLN A 131 1.80 -28.18 2.72
N ARG A 132 1.08 -28.99 1.94
CA ARG A 132 -0.34 -29.39 2.05
C ARG A 132 -0.94 -29.66 3.44
N ALA A 133 -0.15 -29.80 4.51
CA ALA A 133 -0.64 -30.11 5.85
C ALA A 133 -1.39 -28.95 6.56
N GLU A 134 -1.14 -27.68 6.22
CA GLU A 134 -1.66 -26.54 7.01
C GLU A 134 -2.60 -25.60 6.25
N ARG A 135 -3.00 -25.94 5.00
CA ARG A 135 -3.90 -25.12 4.16
C ARG A 135 -5.21 -24.71 4.83
N HIS A 136 -5.77 -25.53 5.72
CA HIS A 136 -7.00 -25.20 6.43
C HIS A 136 -6.83 -24.05 7.43
N LEU A 137 -5.63 -23.84 7.98
CA LEU A 137 -5.38 -22.75 8.93
C LEU A 137 -5.22 -21.39 8.23
N PHE A 138 -4.80 -21.38 6.96
CA PHE A 138 -4.47 -20.13 6.24
C PHE A 138 -5.68 -19.44 5.60
N ASP A 139 -6.77 -20.15 5.29
CA ASP A 139 -7.93 -19.57 4.61
C ASP A 139 -8.80 -18.71 5.56
N GLU A 140 -8.80 -19.03 6.86
CA GLU A 140 -9.67 -18.38 7.86
C GLU A 140 -9.02 -17.17 8.58
N MET A 141 -7.76 -16.83 8.27
CA MET A 141 -7.02 -15.78 8.99
C MET A 141 -7.23 -14.38 8.39
N PRO A 142 -7.40 -13.33 9.24
CA PRO A 142 -7.49 -11.95 8.76
C PRO A 142 -6.20 -11.53 8.05
N ARG A 143 -6.38 -10.96 6.85
CA ARG A 143 -5.33 -10.71 5.86
C ARG A 143 -4.52 -9.46 6.20
N LEU A 144 -3.22 -9.60 6.46
CA LEU A 144 -2.31 -8.46 6.62
C LEU A 144 -1.91 -7.92 5.24
N PHE A 145 -2.37 -6.74 4.87
CA PHE A 145 -1.87 -6.02 3.70
C PHE A 145 -0.67 -5.17 4.11
N ILE A 146 0.53 -5.58 3.72
CA ILE A 146 1.71 -4.73 3.83
C ILE A 146 1.66 -3.75 2.66
N HIS A 147 1.36 -2.48 2.94
CA HIS A 147 1.54 -1.39 2.00
C HIS A 147 2.98 -0.90 2.10
N LEU A 148 3.76 -1.09 1.02
CA LEU A 148 5.07 -0.46 0.82
C LEU A 148 4.99 0.55 -0.32
#